data_AF-A0A147B7E9-F1
#
_entry.id   AF-A0A147B7E9-F1
#
_cell.length_a   1.000
_cell.length_b   1.000
_cell.length_c   1.000
_cell.angle_alpha   90.00
_cell.angle_beta   90.00
_cell.angle_gamma   90.00
#
_symmetry.space_group_name_H-M   'P 1'
#
loop_
_entity.id
_entity.type
_entity.pdbx_description
1 polymer ?
#
loop_
_entity_poly.entity_id
_entity_poly.type
_entity_poly.pdbx_seq_one_letter_code
_entity_poly.pdbx_strand_id
1 'polypeptide(L)'
;GGGREHTLVWKLAQSPRIQTIYVSPGNAGTSSESKAVNVSLNVKDNSAVVDWCKANDISLVVVGPEEYLCNGLGDDLLAAGVRCFGPSAKAADVEASKAFSKDFMAKYGVPTAQYQTFTNAESAKTYITNADFPALVVKASGLAAGKGVIVAADKAEALAAVDTIMKEKTLGAAGDTVVIEELLDGDEISVLAFTDGVNISLMPAAQDHKRLKDGDQGPNTGGMGAYCPCPLISDEVLEQIKVDVIEKTVNGLAKEGRKFV
;
A
#
# COMPACT_ATOMS: atom_id res chain seq x y z
N GLY A 1 9.92 9.12 11.29
CA GLY A 1 8.53 8.65 11.41
C GLY A 1 7.59 9.76 11.00
N GLY A 2 6.43 9.41 10.44
CA GLY A 2 5.37 10.36 10.07
C GLY A 2 4.22 10.38 11.08
N GLY A 3 3.08 10.96 10.68
CA GLY A 3 1.87 11.01 11.50
C GLY A 3 1.26 9.63 11.77
N ARG A 4 1.33 8.71 10.80
CA ARG A 4 0.91 7.31 10.96
C ARG A 4 1.64 6.62 12.12
N GLU A 5 2.98 6.69 12.12
CA GLU A 5 3.77 6.07 13.18
C GLU A 5 3.55 6.76 14.54
N HIS A 6 3.31 8.08 14.58
CA HIS A 6 2.93 8.75 15.82
C HIS A 6 1.60 8.21 16.38
N THR A 7 0.57 8.07 15.56
CA THR A 7 -0.72 7.47 16.00
C THR A 7 -0.54 6.04 16.53
N LEU A 8 0.30 5.23 15.90
CA LEU A 8 0.63 3.88 16.37
C LEU A 8 1.30 3.93 17.75
N VAL A 9 2.34 4.76 17.92
CA VAL A 9 3.06 4.92 19.18
C VAL A 9 2.13 5.42 20.28
N TRP A 10 1.30 6.43 19.99
CA TRP A 10 0.29 6.97 20.91
C TRP A 10 -0.68 5.90 21.41
N LYS A 11 -1.20 5.05 20.50
CA LYS A 11 -2.09 3.94 20.89
C LYS A 11 -1.37 2.84 21.65
N LEU A 12 -0.16 2.46 21.23
CA LEU A 12 0.63 1.43 21.90
C LEU A 12 1.06 1.87 23.31
N ALA A 13 1.35 3.15 23.53
CA ALA A 13 1.74 3.68 24.84
C ALA A 13 0.65 3.48 25.91
N GLN A 14 -0.62 3.45 25.50
CA GLN A 14 -1.77 3.22 26.39
C GLN A 14 -1.90 1.76 26.85
N SER A 15 -1.24 0.81 26.18
CA SER A 15 -1.30 -0.61 26.54
C SER A 15 -0.54 -0.87 27.84
N PRO A 16 -1.14 -1.52 28.86
CA PRO A 16 -0.42 -1.90 30.08
C PRO A 16 0.60 -3.03 29.84
N ARG A 17 0.51 -3.72 28.68
CA ARG A 17 1.43 -4.80 28.29
C ARG A 17 2.76 -4.29 27.72
N ILE A 18 2.84 -3.00 27.41
CA ILE A 18 4.01 -2.39 26.78
C ILE A 18 4.77 -1.57 27.83
N GLN A 19 6.05 -1.86 27.98
CA GLN A 19 6.96 -1.16 28.89
C GLN A 19 7.65 0.02 28.20
N THR A 20 8.27 -0.24 27.04
CA THR A 20 9.01 0.75 26.26
C THR A 20 8.73 0.56 24.78
N ILE A 21 8.64 1.66 24.05
CA ILE A 21 8.44 1.71 22.61
C ILE A 21 9.65 2.41 22.01
N TYR A 22 10.38 1.73 21.13
CA TYR A 22 11.47 2.34 20.39
C TYR A 22 10.99 2.72 19.00
N VAL A 23 11.31 3.95 18.58
CA VAL A 23 10.84 4.48 17.29
C VAL A 23 12.03 4.94 16.48
N SER A 24 12.20 4.38 15.28
CA SER A 24 13.28 4.81 14.37
C SER A 24 12.75 5.32 13.03
N PRO A 25 13.21 6.51 12.55
CA PRO A 25 13.97 7.51 13.29
C PRO A 25 13.11 8.32 14.29
N GLY A 26 11.80 8.07 14.34
CA GLY A 26 10.86 8.89 15.12
C GLY A 26 10.66 10.31 14.57
N ASN A 27 10.02 11.17 15.35
CA ASN A 27 9.88 12.63 15.17
C ASN A 27 9.59 13.29 16.54
N ALA A 28 9.44 14.62 16.58
CA ALA A 28 9.19 15.35 17.82
C ALA A 28 7.89 14.90 18.55
N GLY A 29 6.86 14.51 17.79
CA GLY A 29 5.61 14.00 18.34
C GLY A 29 5.79 12.62 18.98
N THR A 30 6.46 11.69 18.31
CA THR A 30 6.72 10.36 18.89
C THR A 30 7.55 10.44 20.17
N SER A 31 8.50 11.38 20.27
CA SER A 31 9.27 11.59 21.51
C SER A 31 8.47 12.17 22.68
N SER A 32 7.28 12.72 22.44
CA SER A 32 6.42 13.23 23.51
C SER A 32 5.52 12.16 24.15
N GLU A 33 5.47 10.95 23.58
CA GLU A 33 4.65 9.86 24.10
C GLU A 33 5.32 9.19 25.32
N SER A 34 4.54 8.91 26.36
CA SER A 34 5.05 8.55 27.70
C SER A 34 5.94 7.32 27.78
N LYS A 35 5.83 6.39 26.82
CA LYS A 35 6.62 5.15 26.77
C LYS A 35 7.60 5.10 25.61
N ALA A 36 7.71 6.19 24.84
CA ALA A 36 8.44 6.19 23.59
C ALA A 36 9.85 6.77 23.73
N VAL A 37 10.79 6.12 23.06
CA VAL A 37 12.17 6.58 22.91
C VAL A 37 12.52 6.57 21.44
N ASN A 38 12.82 7.73 20.88
CA ASN A 38 13.33 7.81 19.51
C ASN A 38 14.77 7.32 19.47
N VAL A 39 15.09 6.46 18.50
CA VAL A 39 16.43 5.91 18.28
C VAL A 39 16.87 6.11 16.84
N SER A 40 18.16 6.35 16.65
CA SER A 40 18.76 6.45 15.32
C SER A 40 19.24 5.07 14.88
N LEU A 41 18.56 4.49 13.89
CA LEU A 41 18.95 3.24 13.25
C LEU A 41 19.00 3.46 11.74
N ASN A 42 19.93 2.79 11.08
CA ASN A 42 19.89 2.69 9.63
C ASN A 42 18.80 1.68 9.22
N VAL A 43 17.55 2.13 9.18
CA VAL A 43 16.39 1.29 8.85
C VAL A 43 16.40 0.72 7.42
N LYS A 44 17.31 1.19 6.57
CA LYS A 44 17.55 0.66 5.22
C LYS A 44 18.49 -0.55 5.21
N ASP A 45 19.15 -0.83 6.32
CA ASP A 45 20.01 -1.99 6.51
C ASP A 45 19.29 -2.97 7.45
N ASN A 46 18.70 -4.01 6.85
CA ASN A 46 17.94 -5.00 7.61
C ASN A 46 18.81 -5.69 8.67
N SER A 47 20.09 -5.94 8.38
CA SER A 47 21.00 -6.58 9.34
C SER A 47 21.22 -5.69 10.56
N ALA A 48 21.42 -4.39 10.33
CA ALA A 48 21.55 -3.42 11.43
C ALA A 48 20.29 -3.35 12.30
N VAL A 49 19.10 -3.42 11.70
CA VAL A 49 17.82 -3.43 12.45
C VAL A 49 17.70 -4.72 13.26
N VAL A 50 17.97 -5.88 12.66
CA VAL A 50 17.90 -7.19 13.32
C VAL A 50 18.86 -7.26 14.50
N ASP A 51 20.12 -6.86 14.30
CA ASP A 51 21.15 -6.90 15.35
C ASP A 51 20.78 -5.97 16.51
N TRP A 52 20.26 -4.77 16.20
CA TRP A 52 19.79 -3.86 17.22
C TRP A 52 18.59 -4.43 18.00
N CYS A 53 17.63 -5.04 17.31
CA CYS A 53 16.49 -5.69 17.94
C CYS A 53 16.91 -6.81 18.90
N LYS A 54 17.90 -7.63 18.51
CA LYS A 54 18.46 -8.67 19.39
C LYS A 54 19.18 -8.08 20.60
N ALA A 55 20.02 -7.06 20.37
CA ALA A 55 20.80 -6.43 21.43
C ALA A 55 19.95 -5.70 22.48
N ASN A 56 18.71 -5.32 22.14
CA ASN A 56 17.79 -4.60 23.01
C ASN A 56 16.54 -5.44 23.39
N ASP A 57 16.58 -6.76 23.19
CA ASP A 57 15.51 -7.71 23.55
C ASP A 57 14.12 -7.30 23.02
N ILE A 58 14.07 -6.80 21.78
CA ILE A 58 12.82 -6.31 21.18
C ILE A 58 11.87 -7.48 20.93
N SER A 59 10.70 -7.41 21.58
CA SER A 59 9.71 -8.49 21.57
C SER A 59 8.77 -8.50 20.37
N LEU A 60 8.61 -7.36 19.70
CA LEU A 60 7.75 -7.14 18.53
C LEU A 60 8.21 -5.90 17.78
N VAL A 61 8.35 -6.00 16.47
CA VAL A 61 8.53 -4.87 15.56
C VAL A 61 7.23 -4.60 14.81
N VAL A 62 6.82 -3.34 14.71
CA VAL A 62 5.69 -2.90 13.88
C VAL A 62 6.26 -2.05 12.76
N VAL A 63 6.14 -2.52 11.52
CA VAL A 63 6.68 -1.81 10.35
C VAL A 63 5.63 -0.84 9.82
N GLY A 64 5.97 0.45 9.76
CA GLY A 64 5.05 1.48 9.27
C GLY A 64 5.10 1.63 7.75
N PRO A 65 6.24 2.04 7.17
CA PRO A 65 6.38 2.18 5.72
C PRO A 65 6.50 0.85 4.99
N GLU A 66 5.77 0.75 3.89
CA GLU A 66 5.68 -0.40 2.98
C GLU A 66 7.03 -0.77 2.35
N GLU A 67 7.94 0.19 2.16
CA GLU A 67 9.26 -0.06 1.54
C GLU A 67 10.09 -1.09 2.31
N TYR A 68 9.98 -1.12 3.64
CA TYR A 68 10.70 -2.08 4.49
C TYR A 68 10.03 -3.45 4.52
N LEU A 69 8.75 -3.54 4.19
CA LEU A 69 8.10 -4.84 4.01
C LEU A 69 8.55 -5.45 2.68
N CYS A 70 8.56 -4.63 1.63
CA CYS A 70 8.99 -5.04 0.29
C CYS A 70 10.46 -5.45 0.24
N ASN A 71 11.32 -4.84 1.06
CA ASN A 71 12.75 -5.19 1.12
C ASN A 71 13.07 -6.41 2.01
N GLY A 72 12.07 -7.07 2.60
CA GLY A 72 12.26 -8.29 3.39
C GLY A 72 12.61 -8.09 4.86
N LEU A 73 12.50 -6.88 5.43
CA LEU A 73 12.78 -6.67 6.86
C LEU A 73 11.96 -7.62 7.76
N GLY A 74 10.68 -7.82 7.43
CA GLY A 74 9.81 -8.73 8.18
C GLY A 74 10.31 -10.18 8.16
N ASP A 75 10.80 -10.64 7.01
CA ASP A 75 11.37 -11.98 6.85
C ASP A 75 12.67 -12.14 7.66
N ASP A 76 13.55 -11.14 7.60
CA ASP A 76 14.83 -11.14 8.31
C ASP A 76 14.64 -11.13 9.84
N LEU A 77 13.68 -10.34 10.34
CA LEU A 77 13.31 -10.30 11.75
C LEU A 77 12.78 -11.66 12.23
N LEU A 78 11.87 -12.27 11.47
CA LEU A 78 11.31 -13.58 11.82
C LEU A 78 12.38 -14.68 11.80
N ALA A 79 13.27 -14.69 10.80
CA ALA A 79 14.40 -15.62 10.73
C ALA A 79 15.36 -15.45 11.92
N ALA A 80 15.46 -14.24 12.45
CA ALA A 80 16.22 -13.90 13.65
C ALA A 80 15.50 -14.20 14.98
N GLY A 81 14.25 -14.68 14.95
CA GLY A 81 13.44 -14.95 16.14
C GLY A 81 12.76 -13.72 16.74
N VAL A 82 12.78 -12.58 16.05
CA VAL A 82 12.09 -11.35 16.45
C VAL A 82 10.72 -11.31 15.77
N ARG A 83 9.65 -11.18 16.55
CA ARG A 83 8.30 -11.09 15.97
C ARG A 83 8.15 -9.79 15.18
N CYS A 84 7.53 -9.87 14.01
CA CYS A 84 7.21 -8.73 13.18
C CYS A 84 5.68 -8.68 12.95
N PHE A 85 5.10 -7.49 13.06
CA PHE A 85 3.77 -7.18 12.57
C PHE A 85 3.91 -6.50 11.21
N GLY A 86 3.59 -7.24 10.17
CA GLY A 86 3.73 -6.83 8.77
C GLY A 86 4.08 -8.03 7.87
N PRO A 87 3.60 -8.01 6.61
CA PRO A 87 3.71 -9.14 5.69
C PRO A 87 5.16 -9.47 5.33
N SER A 88 5.39 -10.74 4.95
CA SER A 88 6.60 -11.13 4.20
C SER A 88 6.77 -10.30 2.93
N ALA A 89 8.00 -10.17 2.41
CA ALA A 89 8.24 -9.48 1.13
C ALA A 89 7.40 -10.07 -0.01
N LYS A 90 7.25 -11.40 -0.03
CA LYS A 90 6.40 -12.08 -1.02
C LYS A 90 4.92 -11.71 -0.89
N ALA A 91 4.40 -11.51 0.33
CA ALA A 91 3.02 -11.08 0.50
C ALA A 91 2.85 -9.58 0.20
N ALA A 92 3.88 -8.75 0.47
CA ALA A 92 3.90 -7.33 0.17
C ALA A 92 3.90 -7.01 -1.35
N ASP A 93 4.23 -7.98 -2.21
CA ASP A 93 4.15 -7.84 -3.68
C ASP A 93 2.76 -7.38 -4.17
N VAL A 94 1.68 -7.70 -3.43
CA VAL A 94 0.31 -7.25 -3.75
C VAL A 94 0.19 -5.73 -3.79
N GLU A 95 1.04 -5.02 -3.06
CA GLU A 95 1.17 -3.56 -3.06
C GLU A 95 2.35 -3.09 -3.93
N ALA A 96 3.48 -3.80 -3.86
CA ALA A 96 4.73 -3.39 -4.52
C ALA A 96 4.68 -3.46 -6.06
N SER A 97 3.89 -4.39 -6.61
CA SER A 97 3.78 -4.64 -8.05
C SER A 97 2.32 -4.57 -8.49
N LYS A 98 1.96 -3.49 -9.21
CA LYS A 98 0.59 -3.33 -9.72
C LYS A 98 0.22 -4.41 -10.73
N ALA A 99 1.18 -4.85 -11.55
CA ALA A 99 0.97 -5.95 -12.48
C ALA A 99 0.63 -7.25 -11.73
N PHE A 100 1.42 -7.62 -10.71
CA PHE A 100 1.13 -8.80 -9.88
C PHE A 100 -0.23 -8.68 -9.21
N SER A 101 -0.52 -7.51 -8.60
CA SER A 101 -1.78 -7.24 -7.91
C SER A 101 -2.99 -7.46 -8.82
N LYS A 102 -2.92 -6.95 -10.06
CA LYS A 102 -3.99 -7.09 -11.04
C LYS A 102 -4.16 -8.52 -11.55
N ASP A 103 -3.06 -9.20 -11.89
CA ASP A 103 -3.08 -10.60 -12.31
C ASP A 103 -3.63 -11.51 -11.19
N PHE A 104 -3.25 -11.22 -9.96
CA PHE A 104 -3.78 -11.88 -8.77
C PHE A 104 -5.28 -11.65 -8.63
N MET A 105 -5.74 -10.40 -8.71
CA MET A 105 -7.16 -10.06 -8.59
C MET A 105 -8.00 -10.74 -9.67
N ALA A 106 -7.53 -10.75 -10.92
CA ALA A 106 -8.18 -11.45 -12.02
C ALA A 106 -8.23 -12.98 -11.80
N LYS A 107 -7.12 -13.58 -11.36
CA LYS A 107 -7.03 -15.03 -11.08
C LYS A 107 -7.97 -15.48 -9.97
N TYR A 108 -8.14 -14.68 -8.93
CA TYR A 108 -8.94 -15.02 -7.74
C TYR A 108 -10.33 -14.39 -7.71
N GLY A 109 -10.74 -13.68 -8.77
CA GLY A 109 -12.07 -13.08 -8.87
C GLY A 109 -12.33 -11.98 -7.84
N VAL A 110 -11.28 -11.21 -7.51
CA VAL A 110 -11.39 -9.97 -6.72
C VAL A 110 -11.82 -8.84 -7.65
N PRO A 111 -12.95 -8.16 -7.38
CA PRO A 111 -13.42 -7.05 -8.21
C PRO A 111 -12.37 -5.94 -8.32
N THR A 112 -12.07 -5.52 -9.55
CA THR A 112 -11.13 -4.42 -9.83
C THR A 112 -11.42 -3.83 -11.20
N ALA A 113 -10.91 -2.62 -11.48
CA ALA A 113 -10.97 -1.99 -12.79
C ALA A 113 -10.39 -2.93 -13.87
N GLN A 114 -11.05 -3.02 -15.02
CA GLN A 114 -10.51 -3.75 -16.17
C GLN A 114 -9.13 -3.22 -16.52
N TYR A 115 -8.20 -4.10 -16.86
CA TYR A 115 -6.81 -3.71 -17.05
C TYR A 115 -6.09 -4.56 -18.10
N GLN A 116 -4.97 -4.04 -18.58
CA GLN A 116 -3.94 -4.83 -19.27
C GLN A 116 -2.55 -4.26 -18.98
N THR A 117 -1.53 -5.11 -19.00
CA THR A 117 -0.12 -4.73 -18.77
C THR A 117 0.68 -4.74 -20.07
N PHE A 118 1.64 -3.83 -20.19
CA PHE A 118 2.47 -3.69 -21.39
C PHE A 118 3.91 -3.34 -21.05
N THR A 119 4.84 -3.95 -21.79
CA THR A 119 6.27 -3.62 -21.83
C THR A 119 6.67 -2.91 -23.12
N ASN A 120 5.71 -2.68 -24.03
CA ASN A 120 5.88 -1.96 -25.29
C ASN A 120 4.87 -0.82 -25.40
N ALA A 121 5.37 0.39 -25.65
CA ALA A 121 4.55 1.60 -25.73
C ALA A 121 3.53 1.56 -26.88
N GLU A 122 3.88 1.02 -28.05
CA GLU A 122 2.97 0.96 -29.20
C GLU A 122 1.81 -0.03 -28.95
N SER A 123 2.10 -1.16 -28.30
CA SER A 123 1.06 -2.09 -27.86
C SER A 123 0.11 -1.48 -26.83
N ALA A 124 0.66 -0.75 -25.85
CA ALA A 124 -0.13 -0.02 -24.85
C ALA A 124 -1.06 1.02 -25.50
N LYS A 125 -0.54 1.80 -26.46
CA LYS A 125 -1.32 2.80 -27.21
C LYS A 125 -2.41 2.18 -28.07
N THR A 126 -2.11 1.06 -28.72
CA THR A 126 -3.08 0.29 -29.50
C THR A 126 -4.23 -0.18 -28.61
N TYR A 127 -3.93 -0.64 -27.39
CA TYR A 127 -4.94 -1.04 -26.42
C TYR A 127 -5.85 0.12 -25.99
N ILE A 128 -5.29 1.28 -25.64
CA ILE A 128 -6.07 2.49 -25.30
C ILE A 128 -7.02 2.88 -26.45
N THR A 129 -6.54 2.77 -27.69
CA THR A 129 -7.32 3.15 -28.87
C THR A 129 -8.51 2.21 -29.07
N ASN A 130 -8.29 0.89 -28.92
CA ASN A 130 -9.25 -0.15 -29.26
C ASN A 130 -10.12 -0.64 -28.08
N ALA A 131 -9.82 -0.23 -26.85
CA ALA A 131 -10.63 -0.58 -25.68
C ALA A 131 -12.09 -0.12 -25.85
N ASP A 132 -13.02 -0.98 -25.45
CA ASP A 132 -14.47 -0.76 -25.41
C ASP A 132 -14.94 -0.05 -24.13
N PHE A 133 -14.01 0.28 -23.24
CA PHE A 133 -14.20 1.01 -21.99
C PHE A 133 -13.25 2.22 -21.90
N PRO A 134 -13.43 3.17 -20.96
CA PRO A 134 -12.55 4.33 -20.82
C PRO A 134 -11.19 3.94 -20.22
N ALA A 135 -10.28 3.43 -21.05
CA ALA A 135 -8.90 3.09 -20.72
C ALA A 135 -8.04 4.36 -20.50
N LEU A 136 -8.37 5.13 -19.46
CA LEU A 136 -7.85 6.47 -19.20
C LEU A 136 -6.91 6.54 -18.00
N VAL A 137 -6.70 5.45 -17.26
CA VAL A 137 -5.79 5.43 -16.12
C VAL A 137 -4.51 4.70 -16.51
N VAL A 138 -3.39 5.42 -16.58
CA VAL A 138 -2.08 4.86 -16.94
C VAL A 138 -1.17 4.86 -15.71
N LYS A 139 -0.67 3.69 -15.32
CA LYS A 139 0.14 3.50 -14.12
C LYS A 139 1.47 2.84 -14.42
N ALA A 140 2.54 3.28 -13.78
CA ALA A 140 3.80 2.55 -13.70
C ALA A 140 3.63 1.34 -12.77
N SER A 141 4.15 0.17 -13.15
CA SER A 141 3.95 -1.07 -12.39
C SER A 141 4.63 -1.04 -11.02
N GLY A 142 5.88 -0.57 -10.97
CA GLY A 142 6.69 -0.55 -9.74
C GLY A 142 6.33 0.55 -8.73
N LEU A 143 7.05 0.56 -7.60
CA LEU A 143 6.96 1.60 -6.58
C LEU A 143 7.43 2.94 -7.14
N ALA A 144 6.52 3.92 -7.18
CA ALA A 144 6.75 5.25 -7.77
C ALA A 144 6.39 6.39 -6.81
N ALA A 145 6.33 6.13 -5.49
CA ALA A 145 6.02 7.09 -4.43
C ALA A 145 4.80 7.98 -4.74
N GLY A 146 3.71 7.37 -5.26
CA GLY A 146 2.48 8.06 -5.64
C GLY A 146 2.54 8.91 -6.92
N LYS A 147 3.70 9.02 -7.58
CA LYS A 147 3.88 9.81 -8.81
C LYS A 147 3.72 9.01 -10.11
N GLY A 148 3.59 7.70 -10.01
CA GLY A 148 3.47 6.80 -11.16
C GLY A 148 2.04 6.52 -11.60
N VAL A 149 1.07 7.38 -11.30
CA VAL A 149 -0.34 7.22 -11.69
C VAL A 149 -0.82 8.49 -12.38
N ILE A 150 -1.27 8.36 -13.62
CA ILE A 150 -1.84 9.44 -14.42
C ILE A 150 -3.29 9.07 -14.75
N VAL A 151 -4.22 9.93 -14.38
CA VAL A 151 -5.64 9.83 -14.75
C VAL A 151 -5.88 10.83 -15.86
N ALA A 152 -6.03 10.34 -17.09
CA ALA A 152 -6.22 11.15 -18.29
C ALA A 152 -7.68 11.58 -18.44
N ALA A 153 -7.90 12.79 -18.94
CA ALA A 153 -9.22 13.30 -19.28
C ALA A 153 -9.78 12.68 -20.57
N ASP A 154 -8.90 12.28 -21.49
CA ASP A 154 -9.28 11.67 -22.77
C ASP A 154 -8.22 10.70 -23.31
N LYS A 155 -8.53 10.04 -24.43
CA LYS A 155 -7.62 9.08 -25.08
C LYS A 155 -6.30 9.74 -25.49
N ALA A 156 -6.29 10.99 -25.94
CA ALA A 156 -5.06 11.64 -26.39
C ALA A 156 -4.10 11.86 -25.21
N GLU A 157 -4.63 12.29 -24.06
CA GLU A 157 -3.84 12.42 -22.83
C GLU A 157 -3.37 11.06 -22.32
N ALA A 158 -4.19 10.01 -22.40
CA ALA A 158 -3.76 8.65 -22.02
C ALA A 158 -2.60 8.14 -22.90
N LEU A 159 -2.64 8.40 -24.21
CA LEU A 159 -1.56 8.05 -25.13
C LEU A 159 -0.26 8.82 -24.81
N ALA A 160 -0.37 10.09 -24.43
CA ALA A 160 0.76 10.89 -23.99
C ALA A 160 1.34 10.39 -22.65
N ALA A 161 0.48 9.98 -21.71
CA ALA A 161 0.90 9.42 -20.43
C ALA A 161 1.75 8.15 -20.58
N VAL A 162 1.45 7.30 -21.57
CA VAL A 162 2.29 6.13 -21.92
C VAL A 162 3.69 6.58 -22.34
N ASP A 163 3.80 7.61 -23.17
CA ASP A 163 5.10 8.15 -23.59
C ASP A 163 5.88 8.73 -22.40
N THR A 164 5.21 9.51 -21.54
CA THR A 164 5.83 10.08 -20.34
C THR A 164 6.39 9.00 -19.40
N ILE A 165 5.62 7.92 -19.15
CA ILE A 165 6.08 6.87 -18.23
C ILE A 165 7.18 6.01 -18.86
N MET A 166 7.03 5.59 -20.13
CA MET A 166 7.93 4.59 -20.74
C MET A 166 9.13 5.20 -21.46
N LYS A 167 9.01 6.40 -22.07
CA LYS A 167 10.07 7.00 -22.89
C LYS A 167 10.94 7.97 -22.10
N GLU A 168 10.35 8.78 -21.23
CA GLU A 168 11.12 9.79 -20.48
C GLU A 168 11.96 9.17 -19.35
N LYS A 169 11.74 7.89 -19.02
CA LYS A 169 12.47 7.11 -17.98
C LYS A 169 12.58 7.82 -16.62
N THR A 170 11.69 8.76 -16.34
CA THR A 170 11.68 9.57 -15.10
C THR A 170 11.43 8.72 -13.85
N LEU A 171 10.87 7.53 -14.02
CA LEU A 171 10.57 6.55 -12.96
C LEU A 171 11.57 5.37 -12.92
N GLY A 172 12.67 5.43 -13.69
CA GLY A 172 13.62 4.33 -13.79
C GLY A 172 12.96 3.01 -14.22
N ALA A 173 13.40 1.89 -13.62
CA ALA A 173 12.87 0.56 -13.93
C ALA A 173 11.39 0.38 -13.59
N ALA A 174 10.81 1.21 -12.71
CA ALA A 174 9.38 1.15 -12.39
C ALA A 174 8.49 1.49 -13.61
N GLY A 175 9.03 2.24 -14.59
CA GLY A 175 8.35 2.63 -15.82
C GLY A 175 8.52 1.66 -17.00
N ASP A 176 9.32 0.59 -16.87
CA ASP A 176 9.53 -0.39 -17.94
C ASP A 176 8.25 -1.19 -18.26
N THR A 177 7.34 -1.28 -17.30
CA THR A 177 6.00 -1.88 -17.46
C THR A 177 4.94 -0.88 -17.07
N VAL A 178 3.95 -0.70 -17.94
CA VAL A 178 2.76 0.10 -17.68
C VAL A 178 1.53 -0.78 -17.50
N VAL A 179 0.64 -0.35 -16.63
CA VAL A 179 -0.70 -0.90 -16.44
C VAL A 179 -1.69 0.13 -16.94
N ILE A 180 -2.52 -0.24 -17.90
CA ILE A 180 -3.62 0.60 -18.39
C ILE A 180 -4.91 0.06 -17.78
N GLU A 181 -5.68 0.93 -17.14
CA GLU A 181 -6.92 0.58 -16.44
C GLU A 181 -8.11 1.41 -16.92
N GLU A 182 -9.28 0.81 -16.76
CA GLU A 182 -10.57 1.48 -16.79
C GLU A 182 -10.62 2.61 -15.75
N LEU A 183 -11.16 3.76 -16.15
CA LEU A 183 -11.53 4.82 -15.23
C LEU A 183 -12.83 4.44 -14.51
N LEU A 184 -12.73 4.23 -13.20
CA LEU A 184 -13.88 4.04 -12.33
C LEU A 184 -14.35 5.39 -11.78
N ASP A 185 -15.67 5.55 -11.67
CA ASP A 185 -16.34 6.68 -11.05
C ASP A 185 -17.10 6.18 -9.81
N GLY A 186 -17.17 7.02 -8.78
CA GLY A 186 -17.82 6.74 -7.50
C GLY A 186 -17.04 7.28 -6.31
N ASP A 187 -17.54 6.97 -5.11
CA ASP A 187 -16.92 7.37 -3.86
C ASP A 187 -15.67 6.55 -3.56
N GLU A 188 -14.54 7.22 -3.30
CA GLU A 188 -13.34 6.58 -2.79
C GLU A 188 -13.45 6.35 -1.28
N ILE A 189 -13.22 5.11 -0.84
CA ILE A 189 -13.19 4.71 0.56
C ILE A 189 -11.98 3.81 0.86
N SER A 190 -11.53 3.83 2.10
CA SER A 190 -10.46 3.00 2.64
C SER A 190 -11.02 2.02 3.66
N VAL A 191 -10.88 0.72 3.39
CA VAL A 191 -11.23 -0.37 4.32
C VAL A 191 -9.95 -1.12 4.67
N LEU A 192 -9.58 -1.08 5.95
CA LEU A 192 -8.40 -1.73 6.48
C LEU A 192 -8.81 -2.97 7.28
N ALA A 193 -7.90 -3.94 7.38
CA ALA A 193 -8.13 -5.15 8.15
C ALA A 193 -6.84 -5.66 8.79
N PHE A 194 -6.97 -6.27 9.97
CA PHE A 194 -5.93 -7.12 10.52
C PHE A 194 -6.16 -8.56 10.07
N THR A 195 -5.08 -9.28 9.79
CA THR A 195 -5.15 -10.69 9.42
C THR A 195 -3.96 -11.46 9.98
N ASP A 196 -4.17 -12.72 10.35
CA ASP A 196 -3.10 -13.68 10.70
C ASP A 196 -2.81 -14.65 9.53
N GLY A 197 -3.27 -14.30 8.33
CA GLY A 197 -3.24 -15.12 7.12
C GLY A 197 -4.40 -16.10 7.01
N VAL A 198 -5.32 -16.14 7.97
CA VAL A 198 -6.51 -16.99 7.98
C VAL A 198 -7.74 -16.23 8.46
N ASN A 199 -7.66 -15.62 9.64
CA ASN A 199 -8.71 -14.83 10.26
C ASN A 199 -8.58 -13.37 9.86
N ILE A 200 -9.71 -12.70 9.66
CA ILE A 200 -9.78 -11.28 9.27
C ILE A 200 -10.57 -10.51 10.32
N SER A 201 -10.00 -9.41 10.79
CA SER A 201 -10.68 -8.43 11.64
C SER A 201 -10.73 -7.09 10.91
N LEU A 202 -11.90 -6.74 10.37
CA LEU A 202 -12.11 -5.46 9.72
C LEU A 202 -11.99 -4.29 10.69
N MET A 203 -11.48 -3.18 10.18
CA MET A 203 -11.54 -1.86 10.81
C MET A 203 -12.73 -1.07 10.23
N PRO A 204 -13.25 -0.06 10.96
CA PRO A 204 -14.26 0.82 10.41
C PRO A 204 -13.74 1.53 9.16
N ALA A 205 -14.60 1.70 8.15
CA ALA A 205 -14.22 2.39 6.93
C ALA A 205 -13.87 3.85 7.21
N ALA A 206 -12.91 4.35 6.45
CA ALA A 206 -12.51 5.74 6.43
C ALA A 206 -12.61 6.26 5.00
N GLN A 207 -12.70 7.58 4.85
CA GLN A 207 -12.48 8.23 3.56
C GLN A 207 -11.31 9.18 3.70
N ASP A 208 -10.39 9.12 2.74
CA ASP A 208 -9.26 10.02 2.61
C ASP A 208 -9.50 11.04 1.48
N HIS A 209 -8.89 12.21 1.62
CA HIS A 209 -8.91 13.26 0.60
C HIS A 209 -7.50 13.43 0.05
N LYS A 210 -7.28 13.00 -1.20
CA LYS A 210 -5.95 12.99 -1.82
C LYS A 210 -5.58 14.30 -2.51
N ARG A 211 -6.56 15.09 -2.93
CA ARG A 211 -6.34 16.31 -3.74
C ARG A 211 -5.85 17.47 -2.87
N LEU A 212 -4.89 18.23 -3.40
CA LEU A 212 -4.20 19.29 -2.66
C LEU A 212 -5.12 20.47 -2.26
N LYS A 213 -6.16 20.75 -3.05
CA LYS A 213 -7.04 21.90 -2.89
C LYS A 213 -8.49 21.47 -2.65
N ASP A 214 -9.26 22.36 -2.03
CA ASP A 214 -10.70 22.19 -1.80
C ASP A 214 -11.46 21.85 -3.09
N GLY A 215 -12.54 21.06 -2.96
CA GLY A 215 -13.36 20.61 -4.09
C GLY A 215 -12.64 19.62 -5.02
N ASP A 216 -11.75 18.80 -4.45
CA ASP A 216 -10.95 17.79 -5.14
C ASP A 216 -10.12 18.32 -6.31
N GLN A 217 -9.56 19.53 -6.14
CA GLN A 217 -8.77 20.21 -7.16
C GLN A 217 -7.25 20.07 -6.93
N GLY A 218 -6.48 20.28 -8.01
CA GLY A 218 -5.02 20.24 -7.95
C GLY A 218 -4.42 18.83 -8.00
N PRO A 219 -3.10 18.69 -7.82
CA PRO A 219 -2.42 17.41 -7.94
C PRO A 219 -2.80 16.43 -6.80
N ASN A 220 -2.62 15.14 -7.05
CA ASN A 220 -2.71 14.11 -6.02
C ASN A 220 -1.56 14.27 -5.00
N THR A 221 -1.86 13.99 -3.75
CA THR A 221 -0.92 13.97 -2.61
C THR A 221 -0.93 12.59 -1.96
N GLY A 222 -0.18 12.40 -0.87
CA GLY A 222 -0.28 11.20 -0.04
C GLY A 222 -1.51 11.16 0.89
N GLY A 223 -2.35 12.21 0.88
CA GLY A 223 -3.52 12.37 1.75
C GLY A 223 -3.45 13.69 2.54
N MET A 224 -4.42 14.57 2.32
CA MET A 224 -4.55 15.88 3.00
C MET A 224 -5.39 15.80 4.28
N GLY A 225 -6.23 14.78 4.40
CA GLY A 225 -7.09 14.55 5.56
C GLY A 225 -7.88 13.27 5.39
N ALA A 226 -8.39 12.74 6.49
CA ALA A 226 -9.27 11.58 6.50
C ALA A 226 -10.23 11.65 7.69
N TYR A 227 -11.35 10.96 7.58
CA TYR A 227 -12.32 10.83 8.66
C TYR A 227 -12.86 9.40 8.76
N CYS A 228 -13.32 9.04 9.96
CA CYS A 228 -13.79 7.70 10.30
C CYS A 228 -14.82 7.80 11.45
N PRO A 229 -15.97 7.10 11.39
CA PRO A 229 -16.41 6.20 10.31
C PRO A 229 -16.86 6.97 9.05
N CYS A 230 -16.79 6.30 7.90
CA CYS A 230 -17.29 6.83 6.63
C CYS A 230 -18.79 6.53 6.45
N PRO A 231 -19.69 7.53 6.44
CA PRO A 231 -21.12 7.32 6.31
C PRO A 231 -21.56 7.03 4.87
N LEU A 232 -20.64 7.04 3.90
CA LEU A 232 -20.92 6.75 2.50
C LEU A 232 -21.21 5.26 2.25
N ILE A 233 -20.81 4.39 3.18
CA ILE A 233 -21.10 2.96 3.08
C ILE A 233 -21.92 2.47 4.26
N SER A 234 -22.81 1.53 3.97
CA SER A 234 -23.57 0.80 4.98
C SER A 234 -22.79 -0.42 5.48
N ASP A 235 -23.25 -1.01 6.58
CA ASP A 235 -22.67 -2.25 7.12
C ASP A 235 -22.78 -3.41 6.11
N GLU A 236 -23.84 -3.44 5.29
CA GLU A 236 -23.99 -4.44 4.23
C GLU A 236 -22.92 -4.28 3.14
N VAL A 237 -22.60 -3.05 2.74
CA VAL A 237 -21.52 -2.78 1.78
C VAL A 237 -20.16 -3.14 2.39
N LEU A 238 -19.95 -2.85 3.68
CA LEU A 238 -18.72 -3.22 4.38
C LEU A 238 -18.54 -4.75 4.45
N GLU A 239 -19.60 -5.52 4.70
CA GLU A 239 -19.55 -6.99 4.66
C GLU A 239 -19.32 -7.50 3.23
N GLN A 240 -19.90 -6.84 2.22
CA GLN A 240 -19.62 -7.18 0.82
C GLN A 240 -18.13 -6.99 0.48
N ILE A 241 -17.52 -5.87 0.91
CA ILE A 241 -16.08 -5.61 0.74
C ILE A 241 -15.26 -6.69 1.44
N LYS A 242 -15.67 -7.11 2.65
CA LYS A 242 -15.02 -8.19 3.37
C LYS A 242 -14.96 -9.47 2.54
N VAL A 243 -16.11 -9.93 2.05
CA VAL A 243 -16.24 -11.21 1.35
C VAL A 243 -15.60 -11.15 -0.04
N ASP A 244 -15.91 -10.12 -0.82
CA ASP A 244 -15.50 -10.06 -2.21
C ASP A 244 -14.08 -9.57 -2.44
N VAL A 245 -13.53 -8.79 -1.51
CA VAL A 245 -12.21 -8.19 -1.67
C VAL A 245 -11.23 -8.78 -0.65
N ILE A 246 -11.48 -8.59 0.64
CA ILE A 246 -10.49 -8.91 1.69
C ILE A 246 -10.29 -10.42 1.83
N GLU A 247 -11.38 -11.18 1.98
CA GLU A 247 -11.33 -12.64 2.14
C GLU A 247 -10.77 -13.33 0.90
N LYS A 248 -11.22 -12.95 -0.30
CA LYS A 248 -10.65 -13.50 -1.55
C LYS A 248 -9.16 -13.20 -1.67
N THR A 249 -8.72 -12.00 -1.28
CA THR A 249 -7.30 -11.61 -1.31
C THR A 249 -6.47 -12.42 -0.31
N VAL A 250 -6.87 -12.48 0.96
CA VAL A 250 -6.15 -13.24 1.99
C VAL A 250 -6.10 -14.73 1.64
N ASN A 251 -7.23 -15.31 1.21
CA ASN A 251 -7.30 -16.71 0.83
C ASN A 251 -6.50 -17.02 -0.44
N GLY A 252 -6.52 -16.14 -1.43
CA GLY A 252 -5.72 -16.29 -2.66
C GLY A 252 -4.24 -16.22 -2.36
N LEU A 253 -3.80 -15.25 -1.56
CA LEU A 253 -2.40 -15.12 -1.14
C LEU A 253 -1.93 -16.36 -0.36
N ALA A 254 -2.77 -16.89 0.53
CA ALA A 254 -2.48 -18.14 1.23
C ALA A 254 -2.31 -19.33 0.27
N LYS A 255 -3.14 -19.44 -0.78
CA LYS A 255 -3.03 -20.49 -1.81
C LYS A 255 -1.75 -20.38 -2.65
N GLU A 256 -1.23 -19.17 -2.85
CA GLU A 256 0.07 -18.92 -3.51
C GLU A 256 1.28 -19.15 -2.58
N GLY A 257 1.07 -19.57 -1.33
CA GLY A 257 2.13 -19.71 -0.33
C GLY A 257 2.68 -18.35 0.16
N ARG A 258 1.88 -17.29 0.06
CA ARG A 258 2.22 -15.90 0.40
C ARG A 258 1.32 -15.38 1.52
N LYS A 259 1.21 -16.11 2.64
CA LYS A 259 0.33 -15.69 3.74
C LYS A 259 0.62 -14.24 4.16
N PHE A 260 -0.43 -13.43 4.22
CA PHE A 260 -0.39 -12.04 4.66
C PHE A 260 -0.64 -12.02 6.16
N VAL A 261 0.38 -11.67 6.95
CA VAL A 261 0.42 -11.72 8.42
C VAL A 261 0.93 -10.39 8.95
#